data_AF-A0A951CP86-F1
#
_entry.id   AF-A0A951CP86-F1
#
_cell.length_a   1.000
_cell.length_b   1.000
_cell.length_c   1.000
_cell.angle_alpha   90.00
_cell.angle_beta   90.00
_cell.angle_gamma   90.00
#
_symmetry.space_group_name_H-M   'P 1'
#
loop_
_entity.id
_entity.type
_entity.pdbx_description
1 polymer ?
#
loop_
_entity_poly.entity_id
_entity_poly.type
_entity_poly.pdbx_seq_one_letter_code
_entity_poly.pdbx_strand_id
1 'polypeptide(L)' 'MVFTPFVDETMPFPPAHQHRLQQLGDRILFGSDFPNIPYSYLDAMRAITRLPGVDDNWLRAVFYKNAATLFDCS' A
#
# COMPACT_ATOMS: atom_id res chain seq x y z
N MET A 1 7.47 -4.41 -4.01
CA MET A 1 6.29 -3.84 -3.34
C MET A 1 5.11 -4.72 -3.68
N VAL A 2 4.32 -5.11 -2.68
CA VAL A 2 3.12 -5.93 -2.90
C VAL A 2 2.13 -5.22 -3.85
N PHE A 3 1.38 -5.99 -4.65
CA PHE A 3 0.38 -5.55 -5.63
C PHE A 3 0.91 -4.89 -6.91
N THR A 4 2.23 -4.71 -7.07
CA THR A 4 2.77 -4.33 -8.38
C THR A 4 2.72 -5.54 -9.31
N PRO A 5 2.52 -5.36 -10.63
CA PRO A 5 2.46 -6.49 -11.57
C PRO A 5 3.66 -7.43 -11.46
N PHE A 6 4.86 -6.87 -11.27
CA PHE A 6 6.10 -7.63 -11.09
C PHE A 6 6.06 -8.59 -9.89
N VAL A 7 5.55 -8.15 -8.74
CA VAL A 7 5.46 -9.01 -7.55
C VAL A 7 4.30 -9.99 -7.68
N ASP A 8 3.17 -9.56 -8.23
CA ASP A 8 1.99 -10.42 -8.38
C ASP A 8 2.22 -11.62 -9.32
N GLU A 9 3.13 -11.50 -10.29
CA GLU A 9 3.53 -12.60 -11.18
C GLU A 9 4.25 -13.74 -10.44
N THR A 10 4.93 -13.44 -9.33
CA THR A 10 5.80 -14.42 -8.64
C THR A 10 5.32 -14.76 -7.23
N MET A 11 4.70 -13.80 -6.53
CA MET A 11 4.29 -13.87 -5.13
C MET A 11 3.00 -13.06 -4.90
N PRO A 12 1.86 -13.47 -5.50
CA PRO A 12 0.61 -12.74 -5.37
C PRO A 12 0.12 -12.71 -3.93
N PHE A 13 -0.51 -11.61 -3.53
CA PHE A 13 -1.10 -11.50 -2.21
C PHE A 13 -2.29 -12.50 -2.06
N PRO A 14 -2.35 -13.30 -0.98
CA PRO A 14 -3.38 -14.32 -0.83
C PRO A 14 -4.81 -13.72 -0.83
N PRO A 15 -5.71 -14.13 -1.76
CA PRO A 15 -7.07 -13.56 -1.85
C PRO A 15 -7.87 -13.67 -0.55
N ALA A 16 -7.71 -14.79 0.17
CA ALA A 16 -8.37 -15.03 1.46
C ALA A 16 -8.01 -14.00 2.54
N HIS A 17 -6.92 -13.25 2.39
CA HIS A 17 -6.48 -12.23 3.34
C HIS A 17 -6.77 -10.80 2.90
N GLN A 18 -7.36 -10.57 1.71
CA GLN A 18 -7.62 -9.21 1.20
C GLN A 18 -8.49 -8.37 2.14
N HIS A 19 -9.49 -8.98 2.78
CA HIS A 19 -10.34 -8.31 3.77
C HIS A 19 -9.55 -7.66 4.92
N ARG A 20 -8.38 -8.22 5.26
CA ARG A 20 -7.54 -7.69 6.34
C ARG A 20 -6.94 -6.33 6.02
N LEU A 21 -6.73 -6.02 4.74
CA LEU A 21 -6.20 -4.72 4.32
C LEU A 21 -7.11 -3.59 4.77
N GLN A 22 -8.43 -3.78 4.65
CA GLN A 22 -9.42 -2.81 5.13
C GLN A 22 -9.49 -2.79 6.66
N GLN A 23 -9.55 -3.98 7.30
CA GLN A 23 -9.69 -4.11 8.75
C GLN A 23 -8.49 -3.55 9.54
N LEU A 24 -7.29 -3.56 8.94
CA LEU A 24 -6.05 -3.13 9.57
C LEU A 24 -5.48 -1.86 8.92
N GLY A 25 -6.32 -1.09 8.22
CA GLY A 25 -5.88 0.09 7.47
C GLY A 25 -5.14 1.14 8.30
N ASP A 26 -5.44 1.25 9.60
CA ASP A 26 -4.80 2.12 10.59
C ASP A 26 -3.38 1.69 10.98
N ARG A 27 -2.99 0.45 10.63
CA ARG A 27 -1.68 -0.15 10.96
C ARG A 27 -0.78 -0.34 9.74
N ILE A 28 -1.25 0.07 8.57
CA ILE A 28 -0.54 -0.10 7.29
C ILE A 28 0.07 1.22 6.86
N LEU A 29 1.31 1.17 6.38
CA LEU A 29 2.08 2.34 5.95
C LEU A 29 2.52 2.11 4.50
N PHE A 30 2.43 3.14 3.66
CA PHE A 30 3.10 3.11 2.36
C PHE A 30 4.59 3.40 2.53
N GLY A 31 5.43 2.49 2.05
CA GLY A 31 6.87 2.68 1.89
C GLY A 31 7.26 2.36 0.45
N SER A 32 7.83 3.33 -0.26
CA SER A 32 8.24 3.14 -1.66
C SER A 32 9.51 2.31 -1.80
N ASP A 33 10.38 2.34 -0.79
CA ASP A 33 11.73 1.77 -0.85
C ASP A 33 12.48 2.29 -2.09
N PHE A 34 12.43 3.62 -2.28
CA PHE A 34 12.97 4.25 -3.48
C PHE A 34 14.51 4.36 -3.42
N PRO A 35 15.23 4.01 -4.50
CA PRO A 35 14.71 3.48 -5.78
C PRO A 35 14.35 1.98 -5.70
N ASN A 36 13.16 1.63 -6.21
CA ASN A 36 12.69 0.25 -6.25
C ASN A 36 12.60 -0.23 -7.70
N ILE A 37 13.45 -1.17 -8.10
CA ILE A 37 13.55 -1.66 -9.48
C ILE A 37 12.75 -2.97 -9.57
N PRO A 38 11.91 -3.20 -10.61
CA PRO A 38 11.90 -2.56 -11.94
C PRO A 38 10.78 -1.55 -12.23
N TYR A 39 10.04 -1.07 -11.24
CA TYR A 39 8.87 -0.20 -11.45
C TYR A 39 9.09 1.23 -10.93
N SER A 40 8.31 2.19 -11.43
CA SER A 40 8.44 3.58 -10.96
C SER A 40 7.77 3.80 -9.60
N TYR A 41 8.14 4.88 -8.90
CA TYR A 41 7.42 5.34 -7.71
C TYR A 41 5.91 5.52 -7.97
N LEU A 42 5.55 5.99 -9.17
CA LEU A 42 4.16 6.18 -9.57
C LEU A 42 3.42 4.85 -9.70
N ASP A 43 4.06 3.81 -10.23
CA ASP A 43 3.46 2.49 -10.36
C ASP A 43 3.23 1.84 -9.00
N ALA A 44 4.17 2.02 -8.08
CA ALA A 44 4.03 1.64 -6.67
C ALA A 44 2.79 2.29 -6.02
N MET A 45 2.58 3.59 -6.20
CA MET A 45 1.38 4.26 -5.68
C MET A 45 0.10 3.76 -6.35
N ARG A 46 0.10 3.62 -7.68
CA ARG A 46 -1.06 3.16 -8.46
C ARG A 46 -1.50 1.75 -8.10
N ALA A 47 -0.57 0.88 -7.72
CA ALA A 47 -0.88 -0.47 -7.27
C ALA A 47 -1.79 -0.45 -6.03
N ILE A 48 -1.53 0.45 -5.08
CA ILE A 48 -2.32 0.58 -3.85
C ILE A 48 -3.69 1.21 -4.12
N THR A 49 -3.78 2.22 -5.00
CA THR A 49 -5.06 2.88 -5.31
C THR A 49 -6.06 1.98 -6.03
N ARG A 50 -5.61 0.85 -6.58
CA ARG A 50 -6.44 -0.11 -7.31
C ARG A 50 -6.93 -1.28 -6.45
N LEU A 51 -6.61 -1.29 -5.16
CA LEU A 51 -7.05 -2.35 -4.26
C LEU A 51 -8.58 -2.38 -4.14
N PRO A 52 -9.21 -3.56 -4.11
CA PRO A 52 -10.65 -3.67 -4.00
C PRO A 52 -11.15 -3.17 -2.63
N GLY A 53 -12.14 -2.26 -2.68
CA GLY A 53 -12.86 -1.76 -1.51
C GLY A 53 -12.07 -0.84 -0.57
N VAL A 54 -10.94 -0.28 -1.02
CA VAL A 54 -10.31 0.86 -0.32
C VAL A 54 -10.93 2.17 -0.80
N ASP A 55 -11.12 3.11 0.12
CA ASP A 55 -11.64 4.45 -0.18
C ASP A 55 -10.56 5.52 0.05
N ASP A 56 -10.91 6.78 -0.22
CA ASP A 56 -10.00 7.92 -0.03
C ASP A 56 -9.55 8.10 1.42
N ASN A 57 -10.36 7.68 2.39
CA ASN A 57 -9.99 7.77 3.80
C ASN A 57 -8.91 6.75 4.15
N TRP A 58 -9.06 5.52 3.67
CA TRP A 58 -8.07 4.47 3.80
C TRP A 58 -6.77 4.85 3.09
N LEU A 59 -6.84 5.35 1.84
CA LEU A 59 -5.66 5.79 1.10
C LEU A 59 -4.95 6.94 1.81
N ARG A 60 -5.68 7.94 2.31
CA ARG A 60 -5.09 9.04 3.09
C ARG A 60 -4.43 8.57 4.38
N ALA A 61 -4.97 7.53 5.02
CA ALA A 61 -4.36 6.93 6.20
C ALA A 61 -3.02 6.26 5.85
N VAL A 62 -3.04 5.38 4.85
CA VAL A 62 -1.88 4.57 4.44
C VAL A 62 -0.76 5.41 3.83
N PHE A 63 -1.08 6.41 3.00
CA PHE A 63 -0.07 7.26 2.37
C PHE A 63 0.51 8.33 3.30
N TYR A 64 -0.18 8.67 4.40
CA TYR A 64 0.24 9.80 5.22
C TYR A 64 -0.08 9.64 6.70
N LYS A 65 -1.36 9.61 7.10
CA LYS A 65 -1.74 9.80 8.51
C LYS A 65 -1.10 8.79 9.46
N ASN A 66 -1.01 7.53 9.04
CA ASN A 66 -0.43 6.48 9.89
C ASN A 66 1.06 6.73 10.13
N ALA A 67 1.79 7.15 9.10
CA ALA A 67 3.21 7.46 9.21
C ALA A 67 3.44 8.74 10.02
N ALA A 68 2.64 9.78 9.75
CA ALA A 68 2.69 11.02 10.51
C ALA A 68 2.46 10.78 12.02
N THR A 69 1.50 9.91 12.36
CA THR A 69 1.23 9.53 13.76
C THR A 69 2.37 8.70 14.36
N LEU A 70 2.90 7.72 13.61
CA LEU A 70 3.94 6.81 14.11
C LEU A 70 5.29 7.49 14.33
N PHE A 71 5.66 8.41 13.43
CA PHE A 71 6.96 9.07 13.42
C PHE A 71 6.90 10.50 13.96
N ASP A 72 5.76 10.95 14.48
CA ASP A 72 5.54 12.30 15.01
C ASP A 72 5.94 13.40 14.01
N CYS A 73 5.49 13.26 12.76
CA CYS A 73 5.73 14.23 11.70
C CYS A 73 4.53 15.17 11.59
N SER A 74 4.75 16.45 11.91
CA SER A 74 3.78 17.55 11.85
C SER A 74 3.50 18.05 10.44
#